data_AF-A0A9Q0RIV5-F1
#
_entry.id   AF-A0A9Q0RIV5-F1
#
_cell.length_a   1.000
_cell.length_b   1.000
_cell.length_c   1.000
_cell.angle_alpha   90.00
_cell.angle_beta   90.00
_cell.angle_gamma   90.00
#
_symmetry.space_group_name_H-M   'P 1'
#
loop_
_entity.id
_entity.type
_entity.pdbx_description
1 polymer ?
#
loop_
_entity_poly.entity_id
_entity_poly.type
_entity_poly.pdbx_seq_one_letter_code
_entity_poly.pdbx_strand_id
1 'polypeptide(L)'
;MENHRYLNQLLSTYQLIRTGSPSIICSSLPKHWRSNKTLPIPFHVITLNPVPDGTVVKIAAGNDENQHGELRNASTIMTNQVAKFDDLRFVGRSGRGM
;
A
#
# COMPACT_ATOMS: atom_id res chain seq x y z
N MET A 1 -13.42 -0.78 23.98
CA MET A 1 -12.10 -0.12 24.16
C MET A 1 -10.92 -1.08 23.93
N GLU A 2 -11.01 -2.36 24.29
CA GLU A 2 -9.96 -3.38 24.05
C GLU A 2 -9.64 -3.68 22.57
N ASN A 3 -10.66 -3.86 21.73
CA ASN A 3 -10.45 -4.21 20.30
C ASN A 3 -9.63 -3.16 19.53
N HIS A 4 -9.74 -1.88 19.89
CA HIS A 4 -9.00 -0.83 19.21
C HIS A 4 -7.51 -0.84 19.58
N ARG A 5 -7.18 -1.18 20.83
CA ARG A 5 -5.79 -1.34 21.28
C ARG A 5 -5.13 -2.54 20.60
N TYR A 6 -5.81 -3.67 20.54
CA TYR A 6 -5.28 -4.88 19.91
C TYR A 6 -5.03 -4.68 18.41
N LEU A 7 -5.97 -4.05 17.69
CA LEU A 7 -5.76 -3.70 16.29
C LEU A 7 -4.56 -2.78 16.10
N ASN A 8 -4.42 -1.72 16.90
CA ASN A 8 -3.28 -0.82 16.76
C ASN A 8 -1.93 -1.51 17.05
N GLN A 9 -1.91 -2.46 17.98
CA GLN A 9 -0.73 -3.29 18.24
C GLN A 9 -0.40 -4.15 17.02
N LEU A 10 -1.37 -4.86 16.44
CA LEU A 10 -1.17 -5.64 15.22
C LEU A 10 -0.68 -4.76 14.05
N LEU A 11 -1.27 -3.58 13.87
CA LEU A 11 -0.85 -2.63 12.85
C LEU A 11 0.63 -2.25 13.01
N SER A 12 1.06 -1.96 14.23
CA SER A 12 2.45 -1.63 14.51
C SER A 12 3.40 -2.81 14.25
N THR A 13 3.02 -4.03 14.66
CA THR A 13 3.83 -5.24 14.50
C THR A 13 4.06 -5.58 13.02
N TYR A 14 3.03 -5.42 12.18
CA TYR A 14 3.09 -5.78 10.76
C TYR A 14 3.42 -4.60 9.84
N GLN A 15 3.82 -3.45 10.39
CA GLN A 15 4.07 -2.21 9.64
C GLN A 15 2.90 -1.85 8.70
N LEU A 16 1.69 -1.90 9.24
CA LEU A 16 0.46 -1.56 8.54
C LEU A 16 -0.04 -0.20 9.02
N ILE A 17 -0.69 0.54 8.12
CA ILE A 17 -1.28 1.85 8.37
C ILE A 17 -2.74 1.88 7.92
N ARG A 18 -3.54 2.68 8.63
CA ARG A 18 -4.89 3.01 8.17
C ARG A 18 -4.80 3.95 6.98
N THR A 19 -5.66 3.73 5.99
CA THR A 19 -5.83 4.66 4.87
C THR A 19 -6.87 5.72 5.22
N GLY A 20 -7.20 6.62 4.27
CA GLY A 20 -8.35 7.51 4.39
C GLY A 20 -9.70 6.78 4.35
N SER A 21 -9.73 5.51 3.92
CA SER A 21 -10.93 4.68 3.96
C SER A 21 -11.01 3.90 5.28
N PRO A 22 -12.20 3.84 5.93
CA PRO A 22 -12.36 3.09 7.17
C PRO A 22 -12.25 1.57 6.99
N SER A 23 -12.41 1.07 5.76
CA SER A 23 -12.42 -0.36 5.44
C SER A 23 -11.12 -0.86 4.80
N ILE A 24 -10.13 0.00 4.59
CA ILE A 24 -8.89 -0.35 3.89
C ILE A 24 -7.67 0.00 4.75
N ILE A 25 -6.78 -0.97 4.89
CA ILE A 25 -5.48 -0.88 5.58
C ILE A 25 -4.41 -1.27 4.57
N CYS A 26 -3.21 -0.70 4.64
CA CYS A 26 -2.11 -1.11 3.77
C CYS A 26 -0.77 -1.13 4.49
N SER A 27 0.25 -1.71 3.87
CA SER A 27 1.64 -1.62 4.37
C SER A 27 2.11 -0.16 4.39
N SER A 28 2.89 0.21 5.40
CA SER A 28 3.58 1.49 5.41
C SER A 28 4.64 1.53 4.32
N LEU A 29 4.73 2.65 3.61
CA LEU A 29 5.81 2.90 2.64
C LEU A 29 6.98 3.64 3.30
N PRO A 30 8.23 3.44 2.86
CA PRO A 30 9.34 4.28 3.25
C PRO A 30 9.07 5.76 2.90
N LYS A 31 9.46 6.69 3.79
CA LYS A 31 9.30 8.14 3.55
C LYS A 31 10.04 8.62 2.30
N HIS A 32 11.22 8.06 2.06
CA HIS A 32 12.04 8.31 0.88
C HIS A 32 12.58 6.98 0.38
N TRP A 33 12.46 6.72 -0.92
CA TRP A 33 12.93 5.49 -1.54
C TRP A 33 13.55 5.76 -2.91
N ARG A 34 14.56 4.97 -3.26
CA ARG A 34 15.22 5.07 -4.55
C ARG A 34 14.28 4.61 -5.66
N SER A 35 14.22 5.37 -6.77
CA SER A 35 13.42 4.99 -7.94
C SER A 35 13.83 3.61 -8.50
N ASN A 36 12.83 2.85 -8.94
CA ASN A 36 12.91 1.50 -9.49
C ASN A 36 13.63 0.47 -8.60
N LYS A 37 13.82 0.78 -7.30
CA LYS A 37 14.34 -0.16 -6.30
C LYS A 37 13.18 -0.90 -5.65
N THR A 38 13.30 -2.22 -5.51
CA THR A 38 12.40 -3.07 -4.73
C THR A 38 12.17 -2.48 -3.34
N LEU A 39 10.92 -2.49 -2.86
CA LEU A 39 10.57 -2.04 -1.52
C LEU A 39 11.20 -2.97 -0.46
N PRO A 40 11.51 -2.47 0.75
CA PRO A 40 12.12 -3.31 1.78
C PRO A 40 11.18 -4.41 2.29
N ILE A 41 9.86 -4.21 2.13
CA ILE A 41 8.81 -5.14 2.51
C ILE A 41 7.77 -5.15 1.38
N PRO A 42 7.17 -6.30 1.03
CA PRO A 42 6.08 -6.35 0.05
C PRO A 42 4.90 -5.48 0.48
N PHE A 43 4.33 -4.75 -0.48
CA PHE A 43 3.18 -3.89 -0.21
C PHE A 43 1.90 -4.72 -0.22
N HIS A 44 1.11 -4.63 0.84
CA HIS A 44 -0.18 -5.29 0.96
C HIS A 44 -1.31 -4.26 1.07
N VAL A 45 -2.45 -4.57 0.45
CA VAL A 45 -3.73 -3.90 0.70
C VAL A 45 -4.66 -4.91 1.36
N ILE A 46 -5.25 -4.54 2.49
CA ILE A 46 -6.09 -5.40 3.32
C ILE A 46 -7.46 -4.74 3.48
N THR A 47 -8.53 -5.51 3.30
CA THR A 47 -9.91 -5.04 3.42
C THR A 47 -10.59 -5.60 4.67
N LEU A 48 -11.16 -4.71 5.48
CA LEU A 48 -11.90 -5.10 6.70
C LEU A 48 -13.32 -5.58 6.38
N ASN A 49 -13.88 -5.11 5.27
CA ASN A 49 -15.18 -5.56 4.76
C ASN A 49 -14.96 -6.57 3.63
N PRO A 50 -15.80 -7.62 3.52
CA PRO A 50 -15.70 -8.63 2.48
C PRO A 50 -15.55 -8.03 1.08
N VAL A 51 -14.53 -8.48 0.35
CA VAL A 51 -14.30 -8.19 -1.06
C VAL A 51 -14.10 -9.53 -1.76
N PRO A 52 -14.85 -9.84 -2.83
CA PRO A 52 -14.71 -11.13 -3.51
C PRO A 52 -13.28 -11.40 -3.95
N ASP A 53 -12.83 -12.64 -3.74
CA ASP A 53 -11.58 -13.12 -4.31
C ASP A 53 -11.62 -12.99 -5.85
N GLY A 54 -10.48 -12.66 -6.44
CA GLY A 54 -10.42 -12.34 -7.88
C GLY A 54 -10.59 -10.85 -8.19
N THR A 55 -11.00 -10.02 -7.22
CA THR A 55 -11.11 -8.57 -7.44
C THR A 55 -9.74 -7.96 -7.73
N VAL A 56 -9.62 -7.26 -8.86
CA VAL A 56 -8.38 -6.59 -9.25
C VAL A 56 -8.16 -5.35 -8.37
N VAL A 57 -6.97 -5.26 -7.77
CA VAL A 57 -6.54 -4.10 -6.99
C VAL A 57 -5.39 -3.41 -7.71
N LYS A 58 -5.50 -2.10 -7.91
CA LYS A 58 -4.48 -1.28 -8.57
C LYS A 58 -3.97 -0.17 -7.66
N ILE A 59 -2.68 0.13 -7.76
CA ILE A 59 -2.06 1.29 -7.09
C ILE A 59 -1.77 2.35 -8.15
N ALA A 60 -2.03 3.60 -7.79
CA ALA A 60 -1.61 4.78 -8.52
C ALA A 60 -0.80 5.68 -7.59
N ALA A 61 0.12 6.45 -8.16
CA ALA A 61 0.89 7.45 -7.45
C ALA A 61 0.81 8.78 -8.22
N GLY A 62 0.73 9.89 -7.51
CA GLY A 62 0.71 11.21 -8.13
C GLY A 62 0.84 12.33 -7.10
N ASN A 63 1.33 13.47 -7.57
CA ASN A 63 1.38 14.74 -6.86
C ASN A 63 1.30 15.90 -7.87
N ASP A 64 1.47 17.15 -7.41
CA ASP A 64 1.35 18.34 -8.26
C ASP A 64 2.43 18.42 -9.37
N GLU A 65 3.62 17.87 -9.13
CA GLU A 65 4.71 17.85 -10.13
C GLU A 65 4.56 16.69 -11.14
N ASN A 66 4.06 15.55 -10.68
CA ASN A 66 3.91 14.34 -11.44
C ASN A 66 2.55 13.70 -11.15
N GLN A 67 1.54 14.07 -11.94
CA GLN A 67 0.15 13.63 -11.73
C GLN A 67 -0.03 12.11 -11.89
N HIS A 68 0.84 11.47 -12.67
CA HIS A 68 0.78 10.05 -12.99
C HIS A 68 2.16 9.41 -12.84
N GLY A 69 2.58 9.24 -11.58
CA GLY A 69 3.84 8.59 -11.25
C GLY A 69 3.90 7.17 -11.82
N GLU A 70 4.93 6.90 -12.62
CA GLU A 70 5.14 5.58 -13.21
C GLU A 70 5.44 4.55 -12.12
N LEU A 71 4.72 3.42 -12.17
CA LEU A 71 4.88 2.29 -11.25
C LEU A 71 5.12 0.99 -12.03
N ARG A 72 5.78 0.02 -11.40
CA ARG A 72 5.85 -1.37 -11.88
C ARG A 72 5.17 -2.30 -10.91
N ASN A 73 4.53 -3.35 -11.45
CA ASN A 73 3.80 -4.35 -10.68
C ASN A 73 2.72 -3.72 -9.78
N ALA A 74 2.04 -2.69 -10.28
CA ALA A 74 1.03 -1.91 -9.56
C ALA A 74 -0.39 -2.47 -9.69
N SER A 75 -0.54 -3.74 -10.06
CA SER A 75 -1.83 -4.42 -10.13
C SER A 75 -1.68 -5.84 -9.61
N THR A 76 -2.62 -6.27 -8.79
CA THR A 76 -2.67 -7.64 -8.24
C THR A 76 -4.13 -8.03 -8.00
N ILE A 77 -4.34 -9.22 -7.45
CA ILE A 77 -5.65 -9.80 -7.18
C ILE A 77 -5.89 -9.84 -5.67
N MET A 78 -7.11 -9.54 -5.25
CA MET A 78 -7.57 -9.76 -3.88
C MET A 78 -7.77 -11.25 -3.62
N THR A 79 -7.22 -11.77 -2.53
CA THR A 79 -7.44 -13.15 -2.07
C THR A 79 -7.47 -13.19 -0.55
N ASN A 80 -8.54 -13.75 0.03
CA ASN A 80 -8.76 -13.78 1.47
C ASN A 80 -8.58 -12.38 2.11
N GLN A 81 -9.19 -11.36 1.51
CA GLN A 81 -9.13 -9.98 2.00
C GLN A 81 -7.74 -9.33 1.97
N VAL A 82 -6.76 -9.97 1.31
CA VAL A 82 -5.40 -9.44 1.14
C VAL A 82 -5.03 -9.42 -0.34
N ALA A 83 -4.62 -8.24 -0.82
CA ALA A 83 -3.99 -8.05 -2.11
C ALA A 83 -2.49 -7.80 -1.90
N LYS A 84 -1.67 -8.81 -2.20
CA LYS A 84 -0.21 -8.75 -2.09
C LYS A 84 0.38 -8.29 -3.42
N PHE A 85 1.10 -7.18 -3.40
CA PHE A 85 1.84 -6.69 -4.56
C PHE A 85 3.25 -7.27 -4.53
N ASP A 86 3.52 -8.16 -5.49
CA ASP A 86 4.84 -8.76 -5.66
C ASP A 86 5.78 -7.76 -6.37
N ASP A 87 6.82 -7.33 -5.66
CA ASP A 87 7.82 -6.38 -6.16
C ASP A 87 7.20 -5.09 -6.75
N LEU A 88 6.26 -4.45 -6.05
CA LEU A 88 5.80 -3.09 -6.38
C LEU A 88 6.99 -2.13 -6.40
N ARG A 89 7.10 -1.31 -7.45
CA ARG A 89 8.16 -0.27 -7.55
C ARG A 89 7.61 1.06 -8.00
N PHE A 90 8.19 2.12 -7.45
CA PHE A 90 8.02 3.49 -7.91
C PHE A 90 9.13 3.83 -8.89
N VAL A 91 8.81 4.03 -10.17
CA VAL A 91 9.78 4.38 -11.22
C VAL A 91 9.85 5.88 -11.41
N GLY A 92 8.68 6.52 -11.49
CA GLY A 92 8.56 7.98 -11.56
C GLY A 92 9.13 8.66 -10.32
N ARG A 93 9.76 9.82 -10.51
CA ARG A 93 10.23 10.66 -9.40
C ARG A 93 9.12 11.62 -8.97
N SER A 94 9.08 11.92 -7.67
CA SER A 94 8.10 12.83 -7.07
C SER A 94 8.54 14.30 -7.08
N GLY A 95 9.71 14.61 -7.63
CA GLY A 95 10.28 15.97 -7.61
C GLY A 95 11.55 16.11 -6.78
N ARG A 96 11.94 17.36 -6.53
CA ARG A 96 12.96 17.70 -5.52
C ARG A 96 12.24 18.01 -4.21
N GLY A 97 12.27 17.08 -3.26
CA GLY A 97 11.85 17.39 -1.88
C GLY A 97 12.81 18.39 -1.24
N MET A 98 12.31 19.19 -0.29
CA MET A 98 13.18 19.85 0.70
C MET A 98 13.71 18.84 1.71
#